data_AF-A0A423T655-F1
#
_entry.id   AF-A0A423T655-F1
#
_cell.length_a   1.000
_cell.length_b   1.000
_cell.length_c   1.000
_cell.angle_alpha   90.00
_cell.angle_beta   90.00
_cell.angle_gamma   90.00
#
_symmetry.space_group_name_H-M   'P 1'
#
loop_
_entity.id
_entity.type
_entity.pdbx_description
1 polymer ?
#
loop_
_entity_poly.entity_id
_entity_poly.type
_entity_poly.pdbx_seq_one_letter_code
_entity_poly.pdbx_strand_id
1 'polypeptide(L)'
;MLSAETSSPTSDTSTPAPDTSIPGPDTSTPGPDTSTPAPGTSTTTPNTSTPAPVTSTPATDTSTTAPDTSSLPSTTTSAAPACDYAAFTADHSMLKSPACTNTKPPLTEAEKTEILSVHNTLRAKVARGDETAGDPGPQPKGANIRELKWNDELADVAQAWMGQCTFAHDCPACRKICSRDYAVGQNVYTYWISVENDERINWTQAIQSWYDEVDDMPNTFVESFSSVPPSGKVIGHYTQLVWGESYEIGCGAVHFTDGGTRKIYACNYGAAGSILTRPLYVIGDPASQCPGAVSATYSDLCA
;
A
#
# COMPACT_ATOMS: atom_id res chain seq x y z
N MET A 1 75.07 -5.29 -48.12
CA MET A 1 74.41 -6.49 -48.67
C MET A 1 73.10 -6.70 -47.93
N LEU A 2 72.05 -6.93 -48.71
CA LEU A 2 70.74 -7.52 -48.42
C LEU A 2 70.22 -7.62 -46.97
N SER A 3 69.07 -6.98 -46.78
CA SER A 3 67.78 -7.55 -46.35
C SER A 3 67.74 -8.60 -45.24
N ALA A 4 66.99 -8.29 -44.19
CA ALA A 4 65.91 -9.17 -43.71
C ALA A 4 64.85 -8.31 -43.00
N GLU A 5 63.60 -8.49 -43.43
CA GLU A 5 62.40 -7.79 -43.00
C GLU A 5 61.97 -8.15 -41.58
N THR A 6 61.43 -7.18 -40.85
CA THR A 6 60.48 -7.41 -39.76
C THR A 6 59.19 -6.67 -40.08
N SER A 7 58.25 -7.36 -40.71
CA SER A 7 56.86 -6.95 -40.84
C SER A 7 56.11 -7.27 -39.55
N SER A 8 55.73 -6.24 -38.80
CA SER A 8 54.72 -6.36 -37.74
C SER A 8 53.35 -6.01 -38.35
N PRO A 9 52.33 -6.88 -38.27
CA PRO A 9 50.98 -6.52 -38.69
C PRO A 9 50.37 -5.55 -37.67
N THR A 10 49.91 -4.40 -38.13
CA THR A 10 49.02 -3.51 -37.36
C THR A 10 47.68 -4.21 -37.18
N SER A 11 47.34 -4.55 -35.94
CA SER A 11 46.01 -5.05 -35.59
C SER A 11 45.02 -3.90 -35.58
N ASP A 12 44.33 -3.70 -36.71
CA ASP A 12 43.19 -2.80 -36.80
C ASP A 12 42.02 -3.43 -36.01
N THR A 13 41.81 -2.98 -34.78
CA THR A 13 40.72 -3.47 -33.92
C THR A 13 39.70 -2.36 -33.75
N SER A 14 38.90 -2.12 -34.79
CA SER A 14 37.65 -1.39 -34.67
C SER A 14 36.59 -2.34 -34.11
N THR A 15 36.36 -2.27 -32.81
CA THR A 15 35.23 -2.97 -32.17
C THR A 15 33.93 -2.26 -32.57
N PRO A 16 32.93 -2.94 -33.15
CA PRO A 16 31.61 -2.35 -33.37
C PRO A 16 30.94 -2.07 -32.02
N ALA A 17 30.29 -0.92 -31.88
CA ALA A 17 29.43 -0.63 -30.74
C ALA A 17 28.30 -1.68 -30.65
N PRO A 18 27.85 -2.05 -29.43
CA PRO A 18 26.76 -3.00 -29.28
C PRO A 18 25.46 -2.41 -29.83
N ASP A 19 24.78 -3.19 -30.66
CA ASP A 19 23.46 -2.88 -31.20
C ASP A 19 22.42 -2.98 -30.08
N THR A 20 21.88 -1.85 -29.64
CA THR A 20 20.88 -1.78 -28.57
C THR A 20 19.45 -1.66 -29.10
N SER A 21 19.13 -2.30 -30.23
CA SER A 21 17.74 -2.43 -30.66
C SER A 21 17.05 -3.59 -29.94
N ILE A 22 16.27 -3.29 -28.90
CA ILE A 22 15.27 -4.22 -28.35
C ILE A 22 14.06 -4.21 -29.30
N PRO A 23 13.59 -5.36 -29.83
CA PRO A 23 12.34 -5.42 -30.58
C PRO A 23 11.15 -5.05 -29.67
N GLY A 24 10.32 -4.10 -30.10
CA GLY A 24 9.11 -3.73 -29.37
C GLY A 24 8.12 -4.89 -29.27
N PRO A 25 7.28 -4.96 -28.22
CA PRO A 25 6.29 -6.01 -28.06
C PRO A 25 5.23 -5.94 -29.16
N ASP A 26 4.96 -7.10 -29.76
CA ASP A 26 3.98 -7.31 -30.82
C ASP A 26 2.57 -7.17 -30.24
N THR A 27 1.92 -6.01 -30.47
CA THR A 27 0.53 -5.77 -30.04
C THR A 27 -0.43 -6.32 -31.08
N SER A 28 -0.69 -7.61 -31.05
CA SER A 28 -1.86 -8.18 -31.70
C SER A 28 -2.47 -9.28 -30.83
N THR A 29 -3.64 -9.00 -30.25
CA THR A 29 -4.52 -10.03 -29.68
C THR A 29 -5.90 -9.89 -30.32
N PRO A 30 -6.52 -10.98 -30.80
CA PRO A 30 -7.79 -10.91 -31.55
C PRO A 30 -8.95 -10.43 -30.67
N GLY A 31 -9.79 -9.54 -31.22
CA GLY A 31 -11.01 -9.07 -30.56
C GLY A 31 -12.07 -10.18 -30.46
N PRO A 32 -12.88 -10.23 -29.38
CA PRO A 32 -13.96 -11.20 -29.26
C PRO A 32 -15.18 -10.81 -30.11
N ASP A 33 -15.72 -11.82 -30.80
CA ASP A 33 -16.88 -11.78 -31.68
C ASP A 33 -18.15 -11.23 -31.02
N THR A 34 -18.83 -10.34 -31.75
CA THR A 34 -20.18 -9.86 -31.48
C THR A 34 -21.22 -10.78 -32.13
N SER A 35 -22.08 -11.45 -31.34
CA SER A 35 -23.48 -11.74 -31.72
C SER A 35 -24.33 -12.31 -30.56
N THR A 36 -25.42 -11.59 -30.25
CA THR A 36 -26.54 -11.90 -29.33
C THR A 36 -27.57 -12.85 -30.00
N PRO A 37 -28.51 -13.54 -29.30
CA PRO A 37 -29.72 -12.91 -28.76
C PRO A 37 -30.29 -13.48 -27.43
N ALA A 38 -31.08 -12.65 -26.75
CA ALA A 38 -31.86 -12.96 -25.55
C ALA A 38 -33.15 -13.75 -25.85
N PRO A 39 -33.68 -14.51 -24.86
CA PRO A 39 -35.10 -14.81 -24.78
C PRO A 39 -35.75 -14.02 -23.64
N GLY A 40 -36.72 -13.17 -24.01
CA GLY A 40 -37.66 -12.61 -23.06
C GLY A 40 -38.78 -13.58 -22.76
N THR A 41 -39.30 -13.53 -21.54
CA THR A 41 -40.65 -13.98 -21.21
C THR A 41 -41.20 -13.15 -20.06
N SER A 42 -42.18 -12.32 -20.41
CA SER A 42 -43.09 -11.63 -19.50
C SER A 42 -43.84 -12.63 -18.62
N THR A 43 -43.93 -12.35 -17.32
CA THR A 43 -45.10 -12.74 -16.53
C THR A 43 -45.45 -11.66 -15.52
N THR A 44 -46.75 -11.42 -15.45
CA THR A 44 -47.47 -10.29 -14.85
C THR A 44 -47.59 -10.39 -13.34
N THR A 45 -47.37 -9.28 -12.65
CA THR A 45 -47.64 -9.06 -11.22
C THR A 45 -49.15 -8.95 -10.91
N PRO A 46 -49.66 -9.58 -9.84
CA PRO A 46 -50.92 -9.18 -9.23
C PRO A 46 -50.70 -8.14 -8.12
N ASN A 47 -51.31 -6.97 -8.31
CA ASN A 47 -51.56 -5.95 -7.29
C ASN A 47 -52.36 -6.55 -6.11
N THR A 48 -51.88 -6.37 -4.89
CA THR A 48 -52.72 -6.43 -3.69
C THR A 48 -52.36 -5.30 -2.73
N SER A 49 -53.13 -4.24 -2.83
CA SER A 49 -53.14 -3.10 -1.92
C SER A 49 -53.90 -3.48 -0.65
N THR A 50 -53.24 -3.48 0.51
CA THR A 50 -53.91 -3.51 1.82
C THR A 50 -53.70 -2.16 2.51
N PRO A 51 -54.76 -1.46 2.95
CA PRO A 51 -54.62 -0.18 3.64
C PRO A 51 -54.21 -0.37 5.10
N ALA A 52 -53.25 0.44 5.56
CA ALA A 52 -52.91 0.56 6.97
C ALA A 52 -53.99 1.35 7.75
N PRO A 53 -54.24 1.07 9.04
CA PRO A 53 -55.22 1.80 9.83
C PRO A 53 -54.66 3.15 10.30
N VAL A 54 -55.39 4.21 9.98
CA VAL A 54 -55.24 5.55 10.56
C VAL A 54 -55.69 5.54 12.02
N THR A 55 -54.77 5.83 12.94
CA THR A 55 -55.10 6.21 14.32
C THR A 55 -54.73 7.67 14.51
N SER A 56 -55.74 8.51 14.64
CA SER A 56 -55.62 9.92 14.99
C SER A 56 -55.55 10.06 16.52
N THR A 57 -54.59 10.83 17.01
CA THR A 57 -54.55 11.29 18.40
C THR A 57 -54.27 12.80 18.40
N PRO A 58 -54.93 13.61 19.25
CA PRO A 58 -54.92 15.06 19.10
C PRO A 58 -53.63 15.70 19.60
N ALA A 59 -53.16 16.72 18.87
CA ALA A 59 -52.09 17.61 19.30
C ALA A 59 -52.53 18.45 20.49
N THR A 60 -51.70 18.50 21.54
CA THR A 60 -51.83 19.47 22.64
C THR A 60 -50.87 20.61 22.35
N ASP A 61 -51.45 21.81 22.22
CA ASP A 61 -50.76 23.07 22.03
C ASP A 61 -50.16 23.53 23.35
N THR A 62 -48.85 23.75 23.40
CA THR A 62 -48.21 24.42 24.54
C THR A 62 -47.08 25.28 24.02
N SER A 63 -47.42 26.55 23.81
CA SER A 63 -46.46 27.63 23.69
C SER A 63 -45.69 27.78 25.00
N THR A 64 -44.37 27.71 24.94
CA THR A 64 -43.50 28.19 26.01
C THR A 64 -42.25 28.79 25.40
N THR A 65 -42.05 30.06 25.73
CA THR A 65 -41.00 30.98 25.34
C THR A 65 -39.59 30.45 25.57
N ALA A 66 -38.72 30.67 24.58
CA ALA A 66 -37.28 30.42 24.66
C ALA A 66 -36.59 31.35 25.67
N PRO A 67 -35.64 30.85 26.48
CA PRO A 67 -34.64 31.70 27.10
C PRO A 67 -33.35 31.74 26.28
N ASP A 68 -32.86 32.95 26.07
CA ASP A 68 -31.50 33.29 25.62
C ASP A 68 -30.45 32.53 26.45
N THR A 69 -29.52 31.86 25.76
CA THR A 69 -28.25 31.40 26.36
C THR A 69 -27.08 31.85 25.49
N SER A 70 -26.68 33.09 25.75
CA SER A 70 -25.33 33.59 25.52
C SER A 70 -24.32 32.78 26.34
N SER A 71 -23.13 32.55 25.76
CA SER A 71 -21.89 32.05 26.35
C SER A 71 -21.77 30.54 26.63
N LEU A 72 -21.25 29.81 25.64
CA LEU A 72 -20.52 28.56 25.87
C LEU A 72 -19.08 28.88 26.26
N PRO A 73 -18.55 28.38 27.40
CA PRO A 73 -17.14 28.51 27.71
C PRO A 73 -16.33 27.61 26.79
N SER A 74 -15.34 28.20 26.11
CA SER A 74 -14.32 27.46 25.37
C SER A 74 -13.57 26.54 26.32
N THR A 75 -13.92 25.27 26.35
CA THR A 75 -13.05 24.23 26.89
C THR A 75 -11.83 24.18 26.00
N THR A 76 -10.73 24.74 26.49
CA THR A 76 -9.40 24.55 25.92
C THR A 76 -9.06 23.08 26.11
N THR A 77 -9.33 22.26 25.08
CA THR A 77 -8.76 20.92 24.99
C THR A 77 -7.24 21.10 25.03
N SER A 78 -6.62 20.77 26.16
CA SER A 78 -5.17 20.65 26.24
C SER A 78 -4.75 19.66 25.16
N ALA A 79 -4.15 20.17 24.08
CA ALA A 79 -3.52 19.33 23.07
C ALA A 79 -2.55 18.39 23.80
N ALA A 80 -2.55 17.11 23.42
CA ALA A 80 -1.50 16.20 23.85
C ALA A 80 -0.13 16.84 23.56
N PRO A 81 0.87 16.68 24.45
CA PRO A 81 2.19 17.25 24.20
C PRO A 81 2.70 16.74 22.85
N ALA A 82 3.20 17.67 22.03
CA ALA A 82 3.79 17.34 20.74
C ALA A 82 4.91 16.32 20.92
N CYS A 83 4.98 15.33 20.03
CA CYS A 83 6.00 14.28 20.06
C CYS A 83 7.42 14.88 19.98
N ASP A 84 8.31 14.48 20.88
CA ASP A 84 9.73 14.82 20.82
C ASP A 84 10.47 13.80 19.93
N TYR A 85 10.37 13.99 18.62
CA TYR A 85 11.01 13.10 17.65
C TYR A 85 12.55 13.09 17.75
N ALA A 86 13.16 14.15 18.31
CA ALA A 86 14.61 14.22 18.50
C ALA A 86 15.10 13.21 19.56
N ALA A 87 14.22 12.76 20.46
CA ALA A 87 14.52 11.71 21.43
C ALA A 87 14.77 10.34 20.76
N PHE A 88 14.22 10.08 19.57
CA PHE A 88 14.54 8.87 18.80
C PHE A 88 15.87 9.00 18.07
N THR A 89 16.05 10.12 17.34
CA THR A 89 17.29 10.46 16.63
C THR A 89 17.23 11.91 16.14
N ALA A 90 18.37 12.60 16.08
CA ALA A 90 18.46 13.94 15.50
C ALA A 90 18.15 13.97 13.99
N ASP A 91 18.28 12.83 13.30
CA ASP A 91 18.05 12.69 11.86
C ASP A 91 16.59 12.30 11.51
N HIS A 92 15.67 12.36 12.48
CA HIS A 92 14.31 11.86 12.32
C HIS A 92 13.58 12.50 11.13
N SER A 93 12.75 11.74 10.42
CA SER A 93 12.08 12.22 9.19
C SER A 93 11.23 13.47 9.46
N MET A 94 10.54 13.51 10.60
CA MET A 94 9.75 14.68 11.06
C MET A 94 10.56 15.95 11.38
N LEU A 95 11.89 15.86 11.50
CA LEU A 95 12.75 17.01 11.76
C LEU A 95 13.35 17.59 10.46
N LYS A 96 13.10 16.95 9.32
CA LYS A 96 13.62 17.37 8.02
C LYS A 96 12.70 18.41 7.40
N SER A 97 13.29 19.44 6.80
CA SER A 97 12.56 20.32 5.89
C SER A 97 12.40 19.64 4.53
N PRO A 98 11.32 19.91 3.77
CA PRO A 98 11.17 19.40 2.41
C PRO A 98 12.37 19.80 1.53
N ALA A 99 12.93 18.85 0.79
CA ALA A 99 14.13 19.05 -0.04
C ALA A 99 13.81 19.38 -1.51
N CYS A 100 12.56 19.17 -1.93
CA CYS A 100 12.11 19.40 -3.30
C CYS A 100 10.96 20.40 -3.35
N THR A 101 10.90 21.17 -4.43
CA THR A 101 9.79 22.09 -4.75
C THR A 101 8.66 21.34 -5.46
N ASN A 102 7.42 21.83 -5.34
CA ASN A 102 6.21 21.27 -5.98
C ASN A 102 5.76 19.91 -5.42
N THR A 103 5.81 19.76 -4.09
CA THR A 103 5.27 18.59 -3.41
C THR A 103 3.75 18.56 -3.48
N LYS A 104 3.17 17.37 -3.67
CA LYS A 104 1.72 17.13 -3.59
C LYS A 104 1.16 17.62 -2.24
N PRO A 105 -0.11 18.09 -2.20
CA PRO A 105 -0.87 18.21 -0.96
C PRO A 105 -0.90 16.91 -0.13
N PRO A 106 -1.24 16.99 1.17
CA PRO A 106 -1.47 15.81 2.00
C PRO A 106 -2.41 14.79 1.34
N LEU A 107 -2.28 13.51 1.72
CA LEU A 107 -3.19 12.46 1.24
C LEU A 107 -4.63 12.83 1.56
N THR A 108 -5.48 12.71 0.55
CA THR A 108 -6.94 12.87 0.69
C THR A 108 -7.53 11.66 1.40
N GLU A 109 -8.69 11.82 2.03
CA GLU A 109 -9.42 10.69 2.66
C GLU A 109 -9.78 9.58 1.65
N ALA A 110 -10.00 9.95 0.38
CA ALA A 110 -10.21 8.99 -0.70
C ALA A 110 -8.96 8.13 -0.94
N GLU A 111 -7.76 8.73 -0.97
CA GLU A 111 -6.50 8.00 -1.08
C GLU A 111 -6.25 7.11 0.14
N LYS A 112 -6.48 7.60 1.36
CA LYS A 112 -6.36 6.79 2.58
C LYS A 112 -7.27 5.55 2.53
N THR A 113 -8.51 5.74 2.08
CA THR A 113 -9.50 4.68 1.91
C THR A 113 -9.07 3.68 0.83
N GLU A 114 -8.57 4.15 -0.31
CA GLU A 114 -8.04 3.30 -1.38
C GLU A 114 -6.90 2.43 -0.87
N ILE A 115 -5.91 3.04 -0.20
CA ILE A 115 -4.74 2.34 0.34
C ILE A 115 -5.17 1.22 1.29
N LEU A 116 -6.02 1.53 2.27
CA LEU A 116 -6.52 0.52 3.21
C LEU A 116 -7.28 -0.60 2.49
N SER A 117 -8.18 -0.23 1.58
CA SER A 117 -9.03 -1.18 0.86
C SER A 117 -8.19 -2.17 0.04
N VAL A 118 -7.20 -1.67 -0.71
CA VAL A 118 -6.32 -2.52 -1.53
C VAL A 118 -5.49 -3.45 -0.65
N HIS A 119 -4.84 -2.92 0.40
CA HIS A 119 -4.05 -3.75 1.32
C HIS A 119 -4.89 -4.84 1.99
N ASN A 120 -6.02 -4.48 2.58
CA ASN A 120 -6.85 -5.43 3.32
C ASN A 120 -7.51 -6.45 2.39
N THR A 121 -7.85 -6.09 1.15
CA THR A 121 -8.33 -7.03 0.13
C THR A 121 -7.27 -8.09 -0.20
N LEU A 122 -6.03 -7.65 -0.44
CA LEU A 122 -4.90 -8.54 -0.73
C LEU A 122 -4.54 -9.43 0.48
N ARG A 123 -4.51 -8.85 1.68
CA ARG A 123 -4.31 -9.61 2.93
C ARG A 123 -5.40 -10.67 3.13
N ALA A 124 -6.66 -10.35 2.86
CA ALA A 124 -7.76 -11.30 2.95
C ALA A 124 -7.68 -12.41 1.89
N LYS A 125 -7.20 -12.10 0.67
CA LYS A 125 -6.91 -13.10 -0.38
C LYS A 125 -5.92 -14.15 0.12
N VAL A 126 -4.81 -13.71 0.74
CA VAL A 126 -3.80 -14.60 1.32
C VAL A 126 -4.35 -15.37 2.52
N ALA A 127 -5.07 -14.69 3.43
CA ALA A 127 -5.65 -15.33 4.62
C ALA A 127 -6.53 -16.52 4.24
N ARG A 128 -7.42 -16.37 3.25
CA ARG A 128 -8.30 -17.43 2.74
C ARG A 128 -7.58 -18.55 1.98
N GLY A 129 -6.34 -18.31 1.55
CA GLY A 129 -5.56 -19.22 0.69
C GLY A 129 -5.98 -19.17 -0.77
N ASP A 130 -6.50 -18.02 -1.21
CA ASP A 130 -6.85 -17.79 -2.62
C ASP A 130 -5.63 -17.30 -3.43
N GLU A 131 -4.47 -17.11 -2.79
CA GLU A 131 -3.23 -16.76 -3.46
C GLU A 131 -2.51 -17.99 -3.99
N THR A 132 -2.68 -18.24 -5.29
CA THR A 132 -2.13 -19.40 -5.98
C THR A 132 -0.66 -19.25 -6.38
N ALA A 133 -0.11 -18.03 -6.37
CA ALA A 133 1.26 -17.74 -6.74
C ALA A 133 2.29 -18.19 -5.70
N GLY A 134 3.58 -18.13 -6.07
CA GLY A 134 4.73 -18.54 -5.27
C GLY A 134 5.75 -19.36 -6.06
N ASP A 135 6.97 -19.46 -5.53
CA ASP A 135 8.07 -20.22 -6.12
C ASP A 135 8.76 -21.17 -5.10
N PRO A 136 8.22 -22.39 -4.87
CA PRO A 136 6.92 -22.88 -5.34
C PRO A 136 5.75 -22.32 -4.49
N GLY A 137 4.59 -22.16 -5.13
CA GLY A 137 3.30 -21.84 -4.50
C GLY A 137 2.43 -23.09 -4.25
N PRO A 138 1.14 -22.91 -3.90
CA PRO A 138 0.49 -21.65 -3.52
C PRO A 138 0.97 -21.13 -2.17
N GLN A 139 0.63 -19.88 -1.82
CA GLN A 139 0.85 -19.38 -0.46
C GLN A 139 -0.13 -20.04 0.52
N PRO A 140 0.32 -20.50 1.70
CA PRO A 140 -0.54 -21.13 2.68
C PRO A 140 -1.52 -20.13 3.30
N LYS A 141 -2.68 -20.63 3.76
CA LYS A 141 -3.71 -19.86 4.48
C LYS A 141 -3.18 -19.26 5.78
N GLY A 142 -3.68 -18.09 6.15
CA GLY A 142 -3.25 -17.36 7.33
C GLY A 142 -4.32 -17.25 8.42
N ALA A 143 -3.99 -17.71 9.62
CA ALA A 143 -4.90 -17.77 10.77
C ALA A 143 -4.95 -16.51 11.63
N ASN A 144 -3.90 -15.67 11.59
CA ASN A 144 -3.77 -14.48 12.44
C ASN A 144 -3.54 -13.18 11.65
N ILE A 145 -3.79 -13.16 10.33
CA ILE A 145 -3.58 -11.95 9.52
C ILE A 145 -4.57 -10.87 9.96
N ARG A 146 -4.04 -9.71 10.39
CA ARG A 146 -4.85 -8.60 10.91
C ARG A 146 -5.30 -7.63 9.80
N GLU A 147 -6.48 -7.06 9.95
CA GLU A 147 -6.93 -5.87 9.23
C GLU A 147 -6.00 -4.71 9.58
N LEU A 148 -5.46 -4.05 8.57
CA LEU A 148 -4.73 -2.80 8.75
C LEU A 148 -5.71 -1.66 8.98
N LYS A 149 -5.37 -0.78 9.94
CA LYS A 149 -6.08 0.45 10.24
C LYS A 149 -5.18 1.65 9.97
N TRP A 150 -5.78 2.76 9.56
CA TRP A 150 -5.01 3.98 9.29
C TRP A 150 -4.47 4.57 10.59
N ASN A 151 -3.21 5.01 10.56
CA ASN A 151 -2.58 5.77 11.64
C ASN A 151 -1.96 7.05 11.03
N ASP A 152 -2.48 8.21 11.43
CA ASP A 152 -2.03 9.49 10.87
C ASP A 152 -0.57 9.82 11.24
N GLU A 153 -0.08 9.39 12.41
CA GLU A 153 1.32 9.64 12.80
C GLU A 153 2.29 8.84 11.92
N LEU A 154 1.97 7.58 11.59
CA LEU A 154 2.73 6.80 10.60
C LEU A 154 2.74 7.48 9.22
N ALA A 155 1.61 8.07 8.83
CA ALA A 155 1.45 8.75 7.55
C ALA A 155 2.24 10.07 7.48
N ASP A 156 2.20 10.86 8.55
CA ASP A 156 2.96 12.11 8.67
C ASP A 156 4.47 11.83 8.56
N VAL A 157 4.96 10.80 9.26
CA VAL A 157 6.35 10.36 9.19
C VAL A 157 6.72 9.90 7.78
N ALA A 158 5.88 9.08 7.14
CA ALA A 158 6.10 8.62 5.76
C ALA A 158 6.14 9.80 4.78
N GLN A 159 5.22 10.76 4.93
CA GLN A 159 5.12 11.93 4.06
C GLN A 159 6.31 12.88 4.26
N ALA A 160 6.80 13.06 5.49
CA ALA A 160 8.00 13.84 5.76
C ALA A 160 9.23 13.25 5.07
N TRP A 161 9.35 11.92 5.04
CA TRP A 161 10.39 11.23 4.28
C TRP A 161 10.23 11.41 2.76
N MET A 162 9.01 11.26 2.23
CA MET A 162 8.75 11.52 0.81
C MET A 162 9.04 12.97 0.40
N GLY A 163 8.89 13.93 1.31
CA GLY A 163 9.30 15.32 1.10
C GLY A 163 10.80 15.51 0.85
N GLN A 164 11.62 14.48 1.04
CA GLN A 164 13.05 14.49 0.70
C GLN A 164 13.32 14.10 -0.77
N CYS A 165 12.30 13.69 -1.53
CA CYS A 165 12.40 13.33 -2.95
C CYS A 165 13.51 12.32 -3.28
N THR A 166 13.80 11.43 -2.33
CA THR A 166 14.82 10.41 -2.45
C THR A 166 14.17 9.04 -2.50
N PHE A 167 14.45 8.25 -3.54
CA PHE A 167 13.97 6.87 -3.62
C PHE A 167 14.90 5.97 -2.81
N ALA A 168 14.66 5.94 -1.50
CA ALA A 168 15.35 5.07 -0.54
C ALA A 168 14.45 4.86 0.68
N HIS A 169 14.81 3.88 1.51
CA HIS A 169 14.28 3.81 2.86
C HIS A 169 14.91 4.88 3.76
N ASP A 170 14.15 5.39 4.73
CA ASP A 170 14.74 6.09 5.86
C ASP A 170 15.28 5.10 6.90
N CYS A 171 16.03 5.64 7.87
CA CYS A 171 16.61 4.82 8.92
C CYS A 171 15.52 4.30 9.88
N PRO A 172 15.69 3.11 10.49
CA PRO A 172 14.68 2.56 11.40
C PRO A 172 14.32 3.47 12.59
N ALA A 173 15.28 4.23 13.12
CA ALA A 173 15.02 5.22 14.17
C ALA A 173 14.33 6.47 13.65
N CYS A 174 14.48 6.79 12.36
CA CYS A 174 13.97 7.98 11.70
C CYS A 174 12.46 7.92 11.43
N ARG A 175 11.89 6.71 11.47
CA ARG A 175 10.47 6.44 11.22
C ARG A 175 9.69 5.97 12.44
N LYS A 176 10.25 6.16 13.64
CA LYS A 176 9.54 5.84 14.88
C LYS A 176 8.42 6.85 15.11
N ILE A 177 7.40 6.42 15.85
CA ILE A 177 6.27 7.26 16.24
C ILE A 177 6.16 7.29 17.76
N CYS A 178 5.62 8.37 18.32
CA CYS A 178 5.43 8.51 19.77
C CYS A 178 4.18 7.77 20.27
N SER A 179 3.14 7.60 19.45
CA SER A 179 1.88 6.98 19.90
C SER A 179 1.98 5.48 20.18
N ARG A 180 3.07 4.81 19.78
CA ARG A 180 3.24 3.36 19.86
C ARG A 180 4.68 2.97 20.20
N ASP A 181 4.83 1.86 20.93
CA ASP A 181 6.12 1.25 21.25
C ASP A 181 6.35 -0.02 20.41
N TYR A 182 6.45 0.15 19.09
CA TYR A 182 6.84 -0.91 18.17
C TYR A 182 7.88 -0.41 17.16
N ALA A 183 8.61 -1.33 16.53
CA ALA A 183 9.37 -1.01 15.33
C ALA A 183 8.42 -0.73 14.16
N VAL A 184 8.82 0.15 13.24
CA VAL A 184 8.04 0.53 12.06
C VAL A 184 8.69 -0.04 10.80
N GLY A 185 7.94 -0.83 10.03
CA GLY A 185 8.34 -1.34 8.73
C GLY A 185 8.09 -0.29 7.64
N GLN A 186 8.65 -0.47 6.45
CA GLN A 186 8.44 0.48 5.34
C GLN A 186 8.54 -0.22 3.99
N ASN A 187 7.58 0.06 3.11
CA ASN A 187 7.69 -0.23 1.68
C ASN A 187 7.88 1.07 0.92
N VAL A 188 8.69 1.06 -0.15
CA VAL A 188 8.89 2.21 -1.05
C VAL A 188 8.69 1.81 -2.50
N TYR A 189 8.18 2.73 -3.32
CA TYR A 189 7.98 2.52 -4.75
C TYR A 189 8.32 3.79 -5.53
N THR A 190 8.82 3.63 -6.75
CA THR A 190 9.01 4.77 -7.66
C THR A 190 8.74 4.38 -9.10
N TYR A 191 8.29 5.34 -9.89
CA TYR A 191 8.30 5.25 -11.34
C TYR A 191 8.44 6.64 -11.99
N TRP A 192 8.92 6.62 -13.22
CA TRP A 192 9.06 7.80 -14.07
C TRP A 192 7.80 8.01 -14.90
N ILE A 193 7.42 9.27 -15.09
CA ILE A 193 6.31 9.65 -15.98
C ILE A 193 6.80 10.56 -17.09
N SER A 194 6.28 10.34 -18.30
CA SER A 194 6.55 11.16 -19.47
C SER A 194 5.63 12.39 -19.56
N VAL A 195 4.49 12.35 -18.86
CA VAL A 195 3.51 13.44 -18.82
C VAL A 195 3.77 14.27 -17.57
N GLU A 196 4.52 15.36 -17.73
CA GLU A 196 4.98 16.20 -16.60
C GLU A 196 3.84 16.75 -15.73
N ASN A 197 2.64 16.92 -16.31
CA ASN A 197 1.47 17.48 -15.61
C ASN A 197 0.51 16.41 -15.04
N ASP A 198 0.81 15.10 -15.11
CA ASP A 198 -0.02 14.09 -14.45
C ASP A 198 0.33 14.01 -12.96
N GLU A 199 -0.34 14.82 -12.15
CA GLU A 199 -0.14 14.86 -10.70
C GLU A 199 -0.83 13.69 -9.95
N ARG A 200 -1.56 12.81 -10.65
CA ARG A 200 -2.35 11.75 -9.99
C ARG A 200 -1.45 10.71 -9.35
N ILE A 201 -1.73 10.38 -8.10
CA ILE A 201 -1.06 9.29 -7.39
C ILE A 201 -1.87 8.02 -7.57
N ASN A 202 -1.28 7.02 -8.23
CA ASN A 202 -1.90 5.70 -8.40
C ASN A 202 -1.44 4.75 -7.27
N TRP A 203 -2.19 4.71 -6.17
CA TRP A 203 -1.87 3.85 -5.02
C TRP A 203 -2.05 2.37 -5.35
N THR A 204 -3.14 2.02 -6.04
CA THR A 204 -3.39 0.64 -6.46
C THR A 204 -2.20 0.05 -7.23
N GLN A 205 -1.61 0.79 -8.18
CA GLN A 205 -0.44 0.33 -8.93
C GLN A 205 0.79 0.08 -8.04
N ALA A 206 1.11 1.02 -7.14
CA ALA A 206 2.25 0.89 -6.25
C ALA A 206 2.10 -0.32 -5.31
N ILE A 207 0.92 -0.47 -4.72
CA ILE A 207 0.61 -1.57 -3.80
C ILE A 207 0.59 -2.91 -4.53
N GLN A 208 0.04 -2.96 -5.74
CA GLN A 208 0.05 -4.18 -6.55
C GLN A 208 1.48 -4.58 -6.93
N SER A 209 2.34 -3.61 -7.29
CA SER A 209 3.76 -3.90 -7.58
C SER A 209 4.50 -4.50 -6.39
N TRP A 210 4.17 -4.09 -5.15
CA TRP A 210 4.72 -4.71 -3.94
C TRP A 210 4.17 -6.11 -3.72
N TYR A 211 2.88 -6.30 -4.03
CA TYR A 211 2.21 -7.58 -3.86
C TYR A 211 2.68 -8.64 -4.86
N ASP A 212 2.93 -8.24 -6.11
CA ASP A 212 3.32 -9.12 -7.22
C ASP A 212 4.68 -9.81 -6.99
N GLU A 213 5.48 -9.36 -6.03
CA GLU A 213 6.66 -10.10 -5.56
C GLU A 213 6.32 -11.50 -5.02
N VAL A 214 5.03 -11.78 -4.74
CA VAL A 214 4.54 -13.12 -4.41
C VAL A 214 4.91 -14.17 -5.46
N ASP A 215 5.07 -13.79 -6.72
CA ASP A 215 5.47 -14.71 -7.79
C ASP A 215 6.86 -15.35 -7.53
N ASP A 216 7.72 -14.63 -6.79
CA ASP A 216 9.08 -15.07 -6.43
C ASP A 216 9.17 -15.60 -4.99
N MET A 217 8.03 -15.75 -4.29
CA MET A 217 7.97 -16.06 -2.86
C MET A 217 7.83 -17.58 -2.60
N PRO A 218 8.83 -18.26 -2.03
CA PRO A 218 8.68 -19.67 -1.65
C PRO A 218 7.65 -19.83 -0.53
N ASN A 219 6.68 -20.72 -0.70
CA ASN A 219 5.65 -20.95 0.33
C ASN A 219 6.24 -21.37 1.70
N THR A 220 7.39 -22.04 1.71
CA THR A 220 8.09 -22.48 2.92
C THR A 220 8.62 -21.33 3.77
N PHE A 221 8.84 -20.15 3.18
CA PHE A 221 9.30 -18.98 3.92
C PHE A 221 8.19 -18.37 4.78
N VAL A 222 6.92 -18.74 4.60
CA VAL A 222 5.83 -18.28 5.47
C VAL A 222 6.05 -18.70 6.91
N GLU A 223 6.55 -19.93 7.16
CA GLU A 223 6.82 -20.42 8.51
C GLU A 223 8.12 -19.85 9.11
N SER A 224 9.11 -19.59 8.26
CA SER A 224 10.41 -19.05 8.66
C SER A 224 10.98 -18.18 7.55
N PHE A 225 10.80 -16.86 7.68
CA PHE A 225 11.19 -15.92 6.65
C PHE A 225 12.70 -15.90 6.38
N SER A 226 13.05 -15.90 5.10
CA SER A 226 14.37 -15.53 4.58
C SER A 226 14.19 -14.39 3.57
N SER A 227 15.06 -13.38 3.64
CA SER A 227 14.99 -12.23 2.73
C SER A 227 15.57 -12.50 1.34
N VAL A 228 16.20 -13.66 1.14
CA VAL A 228 16.84 -14.03 -0.13
C VAL A 228 16.18 -15.32 -0.64
N PRO A 229 15.26 -15.22 -1.60
CA PRO A 229 14.70 -16.40 -2.25
C PRO A 229 15.73 -17.04 -3.19
N PRO A 230 15.54 -18.31 -3.59
CA PRO A 230 16.42 -18.98 -4.55
C PRO A 230 16.56 -18.23 -5.89
N SER A 231 15.50 -17.52 -6.32
CA SER A 231 15.49 -16.68 -7.51
C SER A 231 16.40 -15.44 -7.42
N GLY A 232 16.81 -15.05 -6.20
CA GLY A 232 17.56 -13.82 -5.92
C GLY A 232 16.75 -12.55 -6.12
N LYS A 233 15.43 -12.66 -6.32
CA LYS A 233 14.52 -11.53 -6.52
C LYS A 233 14.10 -10.87 -5.20
N VAL A 234 13.54 -9.67 -5.30
CA VAL A 234 13.04 -8.92 -4.15
C VAL A 234 11.66 -9.48 -3.76
N ILE A 235 11.49 -9.79 -2.48
CA ILE A 235 10.23 -10.27 -1.86
C ILE A 235 9.87 -9.50 -0.59
N GLY A 236 10.69 -8.51 -0.24
CA GLY A 236 10.58 -7.78 1.02
C GLY A 236 9.28 -6.98 1.14
N HIS A 237 8.76 -6.45 0.03
CA HIS A 237 7.56 -5.64 0.05
C HIS A 237 6.32 -6.50 0.22
N TYR A 238 6.24 -7.63 -0.49
CA TYR A 238 5.15 -8.61 -0.31
C TYR A 238 5.10 -9.11 1.13
N THR A 239 6.23 -9.54 1.68
CA THR A 239 6.30 -10.09 3.04
C THR A 239 5.85 -9.09 4.11
N GLN A 240 6.16 -7.81 3.96
CA GLN A 240 5.66 -6.76 4.85
C GLN A 240 4.15 -6.53 4.66
N LEU A 241 3.67 -6.52 3.42
CA LEU A 241 2.25 -6.29 3.10
C LEU A 241 1.35 -7.34 3.72
N VAL A 242 1.78 -8.61 3.75
CA VAL A 242 1.00 -9.74 4.31
C VAL A 242 1.37 -10.12 5.73
N TRP A 243 2.27 -9.36 6.38
CA TRP A 243 2.74 -9.67 7.73
C TRP A 243 1.59 -9.70 8.74
N GLY A 244 1.40 -10.83 9.42
CA GLY A 244 0.23 -11.09 10.25
C GLY A 244 0.11 -10.13 11.42
N GLU A 245 1.23 -9.78 12.05
CA GLU A 245 1.27 -8.90 13.24
C GLU A 245 1.16 -7.40 12.91
N SER A 246 1.28 -6.99 11.65
CA SER A 246 1.06 -5.60 11.26
C SER A 246 -0.43 -5.29 11.27
N TYR A 247 -0.83 -4.21 11.95
CA TYR A 247 -2.23 -3.82 12.17
C TYR A 247 -2.49 -2.32 11.99
N GLU A 248 -1.43 -1.51 11.85
CA GLU A 248 -1.51 -0.09 11.52
C GLU A 248 -0.69 0.20 10.26
N ILE A 249 -1.18 1.14 9.45
CA ILE A 249 -0.48 1.64 8.27
C ILE A 249 -0.67 3.16 8.15
N GLY A 250 0.35 3.85 7.68
CA GLY A 250 0.25 5.23 7.23
C GLY A 250 1.23 5.47 6.09
N CYS A 251 0.79 6.20 5.06
CA CYS A 251 1.55 6.34 3.82
C CYS A 251 1.72 7.81 3.43
N GLY A 252 2.75 8.05 2.63
CA GLY A 252 3.06 9.34 2.01
C GLY A 252 3.47 9.16 0.55
N ALA A 253 3.28 10.20 -0.25
CA ALA A 253 3.74 10.20 -1.64
C ALA A 253 4.23 11.59 -2.05
N VAL A 254 5.12 11.63 -3.03
CA VAL A 254 5.58 12.87 -3.66
C VAL A 254 5.58 12.72 -5.16
N HIS A 255 5.20 13.80 -5.84
CA HIS A 255 5.39 14.01 -7.26
C HIS A 255 6.36 15.19 -7.38
N PHE A 256 7.43 15.03 -8.16
CA PHE A 256 8.44 16.07 -8.34
C PHE A 256 9.17 15.90 -9.68
N THR A 257 9.89 16.95 -10.08
CA THR A 257 10.70 16.98 -11.30
C THR A 257 12.16 17.22 -10.97
N ASP A 258 13.03 16.27 -11.37
CA ASP A 258 14.50 16.34 -11.25
C ASP A 258 15.15 15.56 -12.40
N GLY A 259 15.59 16.28 -13.44
CA GLY A 259 16.07 15.68 -14.70
C GLY A 259 15.00 14.84 -15.44
N GLY A 260 13.75 14.92 -15.00
CA GLY A 260 12.56 14.20 -15.46
C GLY A 260 11.56 14.06 -14.31
N THR A 261 10.31 13.73 -14.64
CA THR A 261 9.22 13.70 -13.65
C THR A 261 9.10 12.33 -13.00
N ARG A 262 9.06 12.31 -11.66
CA ARG A 262 9.03 11.09 -10.84
C ARG A 262 7.91 11.14 -9.82
N LYS A 263 7.39 9.95 -9.50
CA LYS A 263 6.54 9.73 -8.32
C LYS A 263 7.25 8.75 -7.38
N ILE A 264 7.25 9.06 -6.09
CA ILE A 264 7.76 8.17 -5.05
C ILE A 264 6.69 8.01 -3.98
N TYR A 265 6.58 6.80 -3.47
CA TYR A 265 5.59 6.36 -2.50
C TYR A 265 6.32 5.71 -1.33
N ALA A 266 5.78 5.89 -0.12
CA ALA A 266 6.16 5.12 1.04
C ALA A 266 4.93 4.75 1.87
N CYS A 267 4.89 3.52 2.37
CA CYS A 267 3.95 3.11 3.40
C CYS A 267 4.73 2.59 4.60
N ASN A 268 4.45 3.15 5.78
CA ASN A 268 4.98 2.71 7.06
C ASN A 268 3.99 1.75 7.72
N TYR A 269 4.49 0.63 8.27
CA TYR A 269 3.67 -0.43 8.86
C TYR A 269 3.99 -0.64 10.34
N GLY A 270 2.95 -0.71 11.16
CA GLY A 270 3.03 -0.92 12.61
C GLY A 270 2.33 -2.21 13.03
N ALA A 271 2.98 -3.17 13.68
CA ALA A 271 4.43 -3.28 13.87
C ALA A 271 5.16 -3.67 12.57
N ALA A 272 6.48 -3.48 12.54
CA ALA A 272 7.35 -3.91 11.45
C ALA A 272 7.26 -5.42 11.19
N GLY A 273 7.22 -5.76 9.91
CA GLY A 273 7.26 -7.13 9.42
C GLY A 273 8.63 -7.51 8.84
N SER A 274 8.62 -8.55 8.02
CA SER A 274 9.80 -9.08 7.30
C SER A 274 10.99 -9.35 8.22
N ILE A 275 10.71 -9.85 9.43
CA ILE A 275 11.73 -10.17 10.43
C ILE A 275 12.27 -11.56 10.13
N LEU A 276 13.57 -11.66 9.86
CA LEU A 276 14.24 -12.93 9.56
C LEU A 276 13.91 -14.00 10.61
N THR A 277 13.72 -15.24 10.17
CA THR A 277 13.40 -16.42 10.99
C THR A 277 12.07 -16.38 11.74
N ARG A 278 11.29 -15.31 11.60
CA ARG A 278 9.91 -15.24 12.11
C ARG A 278 8.94 -15.66 11.01
N PRO A 279 7.79 -16.26 11.39
CA PRO A 279 6.74 -16.52 10.41
C PRO A 279 6.15 -15.20 9.91
N LEU A 280 5.78 -15.16 8.63
CA LEU A 280 5.02 -14.03 8.06
C LEU A 280 3.67 -13.91 8.77
N TYR A 281 3.00 -15.04 8.93
CA TYR A 281 1.75 -15.22 9.64
C TYR A 281 1.64 -16.69 10.07
N VAL A 282 0.73 -16.98 10.99
CA VAL A 282 0.47 -18.34 11.45
C VAL A 282 -0.35 -19.07 10.40
N ILE A 283 0.14 -20.22 9.93
CA ILE A 283 -0.59 -21.05 8.98
C ILE A 283 -1.81 -21.69 9.66
N GLY A 284 -2.98 -21.59 9.03
CA GLY A 284 -4.20 -22.23 9.51
C GLY A 284 -5.46 -21.62 8.90
N ASP A 285 -6.62 -22.03 9.41
CA ASP A 285 -7.90 -21.53 8.92
C ASP A 285 -8.03 -20.02 9.18
N PRO A 286 -8.63 -19.24 8.26
CA PRO A 286 -8.72 -17.79 8.37
C PRO A 286 -9.34 -17.36 9.69
N ALA A 287 -8.74 -16.34 10.31
CA ALA A 287 -9.17 -15.77 11.58
C ALA A 287 -9.31 -16.76 12.77
N SER A 288 -8.79 -18.00 12.65
CA SER A 288 -8.88 -19.02 13.71
C SER A 288 -7.94 -18.78 14.90
N GLN A 289 -6.94 -17.91 14.73
CA GLN A 289 -5.94 -17.58 15.77
C GLN A 289 -5.79 -16.06 15.94
N CYS A 290 -6.91 -15.34 15.91
CA CYS A 290 -6.88 -13.90 16.15
C CYS A 290 -6.43 -13.57 17.59
N PRO A 291 -5.54 -12.58 17.77
CA PRO A 291 -5.19 -12.08 19.11
C PRO A 291 -6.36 -11.37 19.79
N GLY A 292 -7.38 -10.98 19.04
CA GLY A 292 -8.61 -10.35 19.51
C GLY A 292 -9.82 -10.84 18.70
N ALA A 293 -10.73 -9.92 18.41
CA ALA A 293 -11.91 -10.23 17.60
C ALA A 293 -11.54 -10.50 16.13
N VAL A 294 -12.45 -11.16 15.42
CA VAL A 294 -12.48 -11.15 13.96
C VAL A 294 -12.91 -9.76 13.49
N SER A 295 -12.36 -9.28 12.38
CA SER A 295 -12.72 -7.98 11.84
C SER A 295 -14.17 -7.98 11.34
N ALA A 296 -14.89 -6.88 11.57
CA ALA A 296 -16.29 -6.73 11.15
C ALA A 296 -16.42 -6.46 9.64
N THR A 297 -15.38 -5.95 9.00
CA THR A 297 -15.35 -5.56 7.58
C THR A 297 -14.85 -6.72 6.70
N TYR A 298 -13.82 -7.41 7.16
CA TYR A 298 -13.15 -8.54 6.50
C TYR A 298 -13.20 -9.76 7.44
N SER A 299 -14.15 -10.66 7.23
CA SER A 299 -14.38 -11.82 8.12
C SER A 299 -13.25 -12.84 8.16
N ASP A 300 -12.34 -12.78 7.18
CA ASP A 300 -11.16 -13.65 7.09
C ASP A 300 -9.93 -13.07 7.81
N LEU A 301 -10.04 -11.84 8.32
CA LEU A 301 -8.98 -11.11 9.01
C LEU A 301 -9.32 -10.89 10.48
N CYS A 302 -8.28 -10.71 11.27
CA CYS A 302 -8.37 -10.31 12.68
C CYS A 302 -8.48 -8.79 12.83
N ALA A 303 -9.08 -8.30 13.92
CA ALA A 303 -9.31 -6.88 14.17
C ALA A 303 -8.11 -6.09 14.77
#